data_AF-A0A0M8MGE1-F1
#
_entry.id   AF-A0A0M8MGE1-F1
#
_cell.length_a   1.000
_cell.length_b   1.000
_cell.length_c   1.000
_cell.angle_alpha   90.00
_cell.angle_beta   90.00
_cell.angle_gamma   90.00
#
_symmetry.space_group_name_H-M   'P 1'
#
loop_
_entity.id
_entity.type
_entity.pdbx_description
1 polymer ?
#
loop_
_entity_poly.entity_id
_entity_poly.type
_entity_poly.pdbx_seq_one_letter_code
_entity_poly.pdbx_strand_id
1 'polypeptide(L)'
;MTHPTPFTFLGFYLNSLVDSGKVETLSDIKRRLENNTLFEYLDGKYNDSFDISLFSKKQLIEIEDYFAMMANAIDEDRKMGITENGLCLLVAYCFQAAQTKQKDLHPPMKELYGQ
;
A
#
# COMPACT_ATOMS: atom_id res chain seq x y z
N MET A 1 12.70 -1.09 18.28
CA MET A 1 11.43 -1.17 17.53
C MET A 1 11.82 -1.30 16.07
N THR A 2 11.56 -2.47 15.46
CA THR A 2 11.79 -2.65 14.03
C THR A 2 10.57 -2.10 13.32
N HIS A 3 10.70 -0.96 12.66
CA HIS A 3 9.65 -0.44 11.79
C HIS A 3 9.65 -1.26 10.50
N PRO A 4 8.48 -1.59 9.93
CA PRO A 4 8.41 -2.36 8.70
C PRO A 4 8.89 -1.51 7.52
N THR A 5 10.21 -1.53 7.29
CA THR A 5 10.93 -0.80 6.25
C THR A 5 10.28 -0.89 4.85
N PRO A 6 9.75 -2.05 4.39
CA PRO A 6 9.05 -2.16 3.11
C PRO A 6 7.90 -1.17 2.93
N PHE A 7 7.07 -0.97 3.96
CA PHE A 7 5.92 -0.05 3.88
C PHE A 7 6.34 1.41 3.93
N THR A 8 7.43 1.71 4.64
CA THR A 8 8.00 3.05 4.63
C THR A 8 8.51 3.41 3.24
N PHE A 9 9.26 2.52 2.57
CA PHE A 9 9.73 2.75 1.20
C PHE A 9 8.57 2.90 0.22
N LEU A 10 7.59 1.99 0.28
CA LEU A 10 6.40 2.07 -0.57
C LEU A 10 5.63 3.37 -0.35
N GLY A 11 5.48 3.79 0.92
CA GLY A 11 4.85 5.05 1.28
C GLY A 11 5.56 6.26 0.66
N PHE A 12 6.90 6.26 0.60
CA PHE A 12 7.64 7.33 -0.08
C PHE A 12 7.42 7.35 -1.59
N TYR A 13 7.37 6.20 -2.25
CA TYR A 13 7.09 6.13 -3.68
C TYR A 13 5.68 6.63 -4.02
N LEU A 14 4.68 6.19 -3.26
CA LEU A 14 3.30 6.65 -3.42
C LEU A 14 3.15 8.15 -3.12
N ASN A 15 3.83 8.65 -2.07
CA ASN A 15 3.83 10.07 -1.73
C ASN A 15 4.46 10.93 -2.83
N SER A 16 5.51 10.44 -3.50
CA SER A 16 6.11 11.11 -4.66
C SER A 16 5.10 11.24 -5.82
N LEU A 17 4.31 10.19 -6.08
CA LEU A 17 3.24 10.27 -7.08
C LEU A 17 2.20 11.34 -6.70
N VAL A 18 1.80 11.41 -5.43
CA VAL A 18 0.88 12.45 -4.95
C VAL A 18 1.46 13.86 -5.13
N ASP A 19 2.72 14.07 -4.74
CA ASP A 19 3.42 15.35 -4.87
C ASP A 19 3.53 15.82 -6.32
N SER A 20 3.73 14.89 -7.26
CA SER A 20 3.72 15.16 -8.70
C SER A 20 2.32 15.37 -9.31
N GLY A 21 1.28 15.45 -8.48
CA GLY A 21 -0.09 15.73 -8.88
C GLY A 21 -0.85 14.54 -9.47
N LYS A 22 -0.35 13.31 -9.29
CA LYS A 22 -1.08 12.10 -9.73
C LYS A 22 -2.24 11.81 -8.79
N VAL A 23 -3.31 11.28 -9.36
CA VAL A 23 -4.53 10.95 -8.65
C VAL A 23 -5.08 9.64 -9.19
N GLU A 24 -5.53 8.78 -8.28
CA GLU A 24 -6.41 7.65 -8.58
C GLU A 24 -7.72 7.83 -7.84
N THR A 25 -8.81 7.28 -8.36
CA THR A 25 -10.08 7.26 -7.62
C THR A 25 -10.06 6.17 -6.56
N LEU A 26 -10.75 6.37 -5.43
CA LEU A 26 -10.90 5.33 -4.40
C LEU A 26 -11.48 4.03 -4.97
N SER A 27 -12.48 4.15 -5.86
CA SER A 27 -13.13 2.98 -6.46
C SER A 27 -12.21 2.18 -7.38
N ASP A 28 -11.35 2.85 -8.17
CA ASP A 28 -10.36 2.16 -9.01
C ASP A 28 -9.31 1.43 -8.16
N ILE A 29 -8.80 2.09 -7.11
CA ILE A 29 -7.86 1.45 -6.17
C ILE A 29 -8.48 0.23 -5.51
N LYS A 30 -9.70 0.36 -4.97
CA LYS A 30 -10.40 -0.75 -4.30
C LYS A 30 -10.65 -1.91 -5.26
N ARG A 31 -11.11 -1.65 -6.49
CA ARG A 31 -11.28 -2.69 -7.52
C ARG A 31 -9.97 -3.41 -7.85
N ARG A 32 -8.84 -2.69 -7.88
CA ARG A 32 -7.53 -3.31 -8.19
C ARG A 32 -7.01 -4.17 -7.05
N LEU A 33 -7.26 -3.74 -5.81
CA LEU A 33 -6.99 -4.53 -4.62
C LEU A 33 -7.83 -5.82 -4.60
N GLU A 34 -9.11 -5.75 -4.95
CA GLU A 34 -9.97 -6.94 -5.05
C GLU A 34 -9.48 -7.95 -6.10
N ASN A 35 -8.80 -7.48 -7.15
CA ASN A 35 -8.31 -8.31 -8.24
C ASN A 35 -6.82 -8.68 -8.13
N ASN A 36 -6.10 -8.25 -7.09
CA ASN A 36 -4.65 -8.41 -6.96
C ASN A 36 -3.87 -7.95 -8.21
N THR A 37 -4.20 -6.74 -8.69
CA THR A 37 -3.61 -6.11 -9.89
C THR A 37 -3.14 -4.68 -9.63
N LEU A 38 -3.02 -4.29 -8.35
CA LEU A 38 -2.73 -2.90 -7.99
C LEU A 38 -1.33 -2.48 -8.42
N PHE A 39 -0.31 -3.24 -8.04
CA PHE A 39 1.08 -2.88 -8.35
C PHE A 39 1.40 -3.05 -9.81
N GLU A 40 0.88 -4.08 -10.48
CA GLU A 40 0.99 -4.22 -11.94
C GLU A 40 0.41 -2.99 -12.66
N TYR A 41 -0.75 -2.50 -12.20
CA TYR A 41 -1.34 -1.29 -12.75
C TYR A 41 -0.51 -0.03 -12.48
N LEU A 42 -0.09 0.18 -11.23
CA LEU A 42 0.65 1.39 -10.87
C LEU A 42 2.00 1.42 -11.58
N ASP A 43 2.69 0.29 -11.68
CA ASP A 43 3.94 0.13 -12.43
C ASP A 43 3.71 0.40 -13.93
N GLY A 44 2.69 -0.21 -14.54
CA GLY A 44 2.37 0.04 -15.95
C GLY A 44 1.94 1.48 -16.26
N LYS A 45 1.26 2.15 -15.32
CA LYS A 45 0.77 3.53 -15.51
C LYS A 45 1.82 4.59 -15.19
N TYR A 46 2.67 4.34 -14.20
CA TYR A 46 3.59 5.33 -13.67
C TYR A 46 5.06 5.02 -13.89
N ASN A 47 5.42 3.80 -14.31
CA ASN A 47 6.73 3.31 -14.75
C ASN A 47 7.93 4.13 -14.23
N ASP A 48 8.31 5.20 -14.93
CA ASP A 48 9.46 6.06 -14.59
C ASP A 48 9.38 6.76 -13.21
N SER A 49 8.20 6.85 -12.62
CA SER A 49 7.90 7.58 -11.37
C SER A 49 7.49 6.66 -10.21
N PHE A 50 7.43 5.34 -10.42
CA PHE A 50 7.02 4.38 -9.40
C PHE A 50 7.92 3.13 -9.44
N ASP A 51 9.02 3.17 -8.68
CA ASP A 51 9.99 2.08 -8.64
C ASP A 51 9.66 1.07 -7.53
N ILE A 52 9.14 -0.09 -7.92
CA ILE A 52 8.89 -1.23 -7.03
C ILE A 52 9.91 -2.36 -7.18
N SER A 53 11.06 -2.10 -7.82
CA SER A 53 12.11 -3.11 -8.06
C SER A 53 12.72 -3.68 -6.77
N LEU A 54 12.58 -2.96 -5.64
CA LEU A 54 13.04 -3.41 -4.33
C LEU A 54 12.18 -4.52 -3.71
N PHE A 55 11.01 -4.81 -4.29
CA PHE A 55 10.08 -5.82 -3.77
C PHE A 55 10.06 -7.03 -4.69
N SER A 56 10.16 -8.24 -4.11
CA SER A 56 9.88 -9.45 -4.88
C SER A 56 8.38 -9.58 -5.14
N LYS A 57 8.03 -10.35 -6.17
CA LYS A 57 6.62 -10.63 -6.52
C LYS A 57 5.81 -11.18 -5.34
N LYS A 58 6.41 -12.05 -4.50
CA LYS A 58 5.75 -12.56 -3.28
C LYS A 58 5.41 -11.42 -2.32
N GLN A 59 6.34 -10.47 -2.14
CA GLN A 59 6.12 -9.34 -1.24
C GLN A 59 5.04 -8.40 -1.74
N LEU A 60 5.00 -8.14 -3.04
CA LEU A 60 3.95 -7.32 -3.63
C LEU A 60 2.56 -7.96 -3.43
N ILE A 61 2.42 -9.26 -3.65
CA ILE A 61 1.16 -9.99 -3.40
C ILE A 61 0.73 -9.88 -1.94
N GLU A 62 1.65 -10.12 -1.00
CA GLU A 62 1.34 -10.05 0.44
C GLU A 62 0.95 -8.62 0.88
N ILE A 63 1.60 -7.60 0.30
CA ILE A 63 1.23 -6.19 0.52
C ILE A 63 -0.17 -5.89 -0.06
N GLU A 64 -0.49 -6.38 -1.27
CA GLU A 64 -1.82 -6.22 -1.86
C GLU A 64 -2.90 -6.88 -1.01
N ASP A 65 -2.70 -8.12 -0.58
CA ASP A 65 -3.63 -8.85 0.28
C ASP A 65 -3.87 -8.07 1.59
N TYR A 66 -2.81 -7.50 2.17
CA TYR A 66 -2.92 -6.66 3.36
C TYR A 66 -3.71 -5.37 3.10
N PHE A 67 -3.48 -4.71 1.97
CA PHE A 67 -4.23 -3.52 1.56
C PHE A 67 -5.70 -3.83 1.28
N ALA A 68 -6.00 -4.97 0.64
CA ALA A 68 -7.35 -5.45 0.40
C ALA A 68 -8.08 -5.74 1.71
N MET A 69 -7.40 -6.35 2.70
CA MET A 69 -7.95 -6.54 4.04
C MET A 69 -8.31 -5.20 4.70
N MET A 70 -7.44 -4.19 4.62
CA MET A 70 -7.73 -2.86 5.16
C MET A 70 -8.88 -2.17 4.45
N ALA A 71 -8.95 -2.26 3.12
CA ALA A 71 -10.05 -1.69 2.34
C ALA A 71 -11.43 -2.25 2.72
N ASN A 72 -11.47 -3.48 3.20
CA ASN A 72 -12.70 -4.12 3.69
C ASN A 72 -12.99 -3.83 5.16
N ALA A 73 -11.95 -3.65 5.99
CA ALA A 73 -12.08 -3.53 7.44
C ALA A 73 -12.15 -2.09 7.96
N ILE A 74 -11.65 -1.13 7.18
CA ILE A 74 -11.47 0.26 7.62
C ILE A 74 -12.34 1.19 6.78
N ASP A 75 -13.10 2.01 7.48
CA ASP A 75 -13.79 3.18 6.96
C ASP A 75 -12.76 4.30 6.72
N GLU A 76 -12.32 4.46 5.46
CA GLU A 76 -11.19 5.33 5.11
C GLU A 76 -11.44 6.81 5.38
N ASP A 77 -12.68 7.29 5.23
CA ASP A 77 -13.04 8.68 5.52
C ASP A 77 -12.90 8.91 7.02
N ARG A 78 -13.65 8.15 7.82
CA ARG A 78 -13.71 8.36 9.26
C ARG A 78 -12.39 8.07 9.98
N LYS A 79 -11.60 7.11 9.50
CA LYS A 79 -10.38 6.64 10.19
C LYS A 79 -9.09 7.23 9.64
N MET A 80 -9.06 7.58 8.36
CA MET A 80 -7.84 8.05 7.70
C MET A 80 -7.99 9.46 7.10
N GLY A 81 -9.20 10.02 7.08
CA GLY A 81 -9.47 11.34 6.50
C GLY A 81 -9.29 11.38 4.99
N ILE A 82 -9.42 10.23 4.32
CA ILE A 82 -9.22 10.12 2.87
C ILE A 82 -10.57 9.93 2.18
N THR A 83 -10.96 10.89 1.34
CA THR A 83 -12.26 10.89 0.66
C THR A 83 -12.17 10.84 -0.87
N GLU A 84 -11.03 11.25 -1.45
CA GLU A 84 -10.92 11.46 -2.91
C GLU A 84 -9.76 10.70 -3.54
N ASN A 85 -8.52 10.97 -3.12
CA ASN A 85 -7.33 10.47 -3.80
C ASN A 85 -6.94 9.08 -3.28
N GLY A 86 -7.12 8.07 -4.13
CA GLY A 86 -6.74 6.69 -3.88
C GLY A 86 -5.25 6.49 -3.62
N LEU A 87 -4.37 7.32 -4.17
CA LEU A 87 -2.94 7.26 -3.82
C LEU A 87 -2.71 7.67 -2.36
N CYS A 88 -3.44 8.66 -1.85
CA CYS A 88 -3.39 9.03 -0.44
C CYS A 88 -3.91 7.90 0.47
N LEU A 89 -4.91 7.12 -0.01
CA LEU A 89 -5.39 5.94 0.72
C LEU A 89 -4.27 4.89 0.86
N LEU A 90 -3.54 4.61 -0.21
CA LEU A 90 -2.41 3.69 -0.19
C LEU A 90 -1.26 4.17 0.71
N VAL A 91 -1.00 5.48 0.75
CA VAL A 91 -0.05 6.07 1.72
C VAL A 91 -0.53 5.85 3.16
N ALA A 92 -1.82 6.10 3.44
CA ALA A 92 -2.39 5.88 4.77
C ALA A 92 -2.30 4.40 5.21
N TYR A 93 -2.48 3.47 4.28
CA TYR A 93 -2.26 2.04 4.50
C TYR A 93 -0.82 1.70 4.85
N CYS A 94 0.16 2.36 4.22
CA CYS A 94 1.56 2.25 4.61
C CYS A 94 1.80 2.73 6.03
N PHE A 95 1.19 3.86 6.44
CA PHE A 95 1.28 4.34 7.82
C PHE A 95 0.64 3.40 8.83
N GLN A 96 -0.50 2.79 8.48
CA GLN A 96 -1.16 1.80 9.33
C GLN A 96 -0.27 0.56 9.51
N ALA A 97 0.32 0.05 8.42
CA ALA A 97 1.29 -1.03 8.49
C ALA A 97 2.50 -0.66 9.37
N ALA A 98 3.05 0.54 9.19
CA ALA A 98 4.21 1.05 9.92
C ALA A 98 3.99 1.19 11.44
N GLN A 99 2.75 1.47 11.86
CA GLN A 99 2.35 1.55 13.26
C GLN A 99 2.02 0.19 13.88
N THR A 100 1.70 -0.81 13.05
CA THR A 100 1.26 -2.12 13.54
C THR A 100 2.45 -2.87 14.14
N LYS A 101 2.31 -3.30 15.40
CA LYS A 101 3.37 -4.07 16.08
C LYS A 101 3.54 -5.41 15.38
N GLN A 102 4.77 -5.91 15.30
CA GLN A 102 5.08 -7.19 14.62
C GLN A 102 4.20 -8.36 15.09
N LYS A 103 3.87 -8.42 16.39
CA LYS A 103 3.01 -9.46 16.97
C LYS A 103 1.58 -9.47 16.42
N ASP A 104 1.09 -8.31 16.00
CA ASP A 104 -0.30 -8.07 15.57
C ASP A 104 -0.46 -8.25 14.05
N LEU A 105 0.64 -8.54 13.33
CA LEU A 105 0.63 -8.85 11.90
C LEU A 105 0.15 -10.28 11.63
N HIS A 106 -0.58 -10.45 10.52
CA HIS A 106 -0.99 -11.75 10.00
C HIS A 106 0.24 -12.59 9.58
N PRO A 107 0.21 -13.93 9.67
CA PRO A 107 1.38 -14.79 9.39
C PRO A 107 2.12 -14.53 8.07
N PRO A 108 1.47 -14.33 6.90
CA PRO A 108 2.15 -14.02 5.64
C PRO A 108 2.96 -12.73 5.75
N MET A 109 2.39 -11.70 6.37
CA MET A 109 3.07 -10.42 6.57
C MET A 109 4.29 -10.53 7.49
N LYS A 110 4.30 -11.46 8.45
CA LYS A 110 5.47 -11.63 9.34
C LYS A 110 6.71 -12.09 8.58
N GLU A 111 6.54 -12.88 7.51
CA GLU A 111 7.65 -13.39 6.69
C GLU A 111 8.37 -12.28 5.94
N LEU A 112 7.66 -11.21 5.55
CA LEU A 112 8.24 -10.03 4.90
C LEU A 112 9.27 -9.27 5.73
N TYR A 113 9.20 -9.42 7.05
CA TYR A 113 10.02 -8.66 7.99
C TYR A 113 11.09 -9.52 8.67
N GLY A 114 11.24 -10.79 8.26
CA GLY A 114 12.28 -11.69 8.76
C GLY A 114 13.54 -11.61 7.90
N GLN A 115 14.65 -11.16 8.51
CA GLN A 115 16.00 -11.60 8.14
C GLN A 115 16.42 -12.72 9.07
#